data_AF-A0A3C0SML3-F1
#
_entry.id   AF-A0A3C0SML3-F1
#
_cell.length_a   1.000
_cell.length_b   1.000
_cell.length_c   1.000
_cell.angle_alpha   90.00
_cell.angle_beta   90.00
_cell.angle_gamma   90.00
#
_symmetry.space_group_name_H-M   'P 1'
#
loop_
_entity.id
_entity.type
_entity.pdbx_description
1 polymer ?
#
loop_
_entity_poly.entity_id
_entity_poly.type
_entity_poly.pdbx_seq_one_letter_code
_entity_poly.pdbx_strand_id
1 'polypeptide(L)'
;MKSQEIVKEYNIFNVILIILVIAMIFLPFISRMVNKIFPITYGCLSYRFLGKTCPLCGFTRDIKNIISGNIFVPKLNLLSVPAVLLGIFEILFRIKILSSKKKLMDKRIRNKIIKFDVIYHAFTCFSFIIYGVLFYALDLSRL
;
A
#
# COMPACT_ATOMS: atom_id res chain seq x y z
N MET A 1 -25.61 7.78 16.72
CA MET A 1 -24.72 8.59 15.87
C MET A 1 -25.53 9.26 14.78
N LYS A 2 -25.47 10.59 14.68
CA LYS A 2 -26.18 11.34 13.63
C LYS A 2 -25.55 11.03 12.27
N SER A 3 -26.34 10.98 11.19
CA SER A 3 -25.87 10.68 9.82
C SER A 3 -24.65 11.53 9.41
N GLN A 4 -24.60 12.78 9.86
CA GLN A 4 -23.50 13.72 9.60
C GLN A 4 -22.19 13.35 10.32
N GLU A 5 -22.25 12.81 11.53
CA GLU A 5 -21.06 12.38 12.28
C GLU A 5 -20.37 11.20 11.57
N ILE A 6 -21.15 10.21 11.14
CA ILE A 6 -20.65 9.04 10.40
C ILE A 6 -19.93 9.46 9.12
N VAL A 7 -20.51 10.40 8.37
CA VAL A 7 -19.91 10.91 7.14
C VAL A 7 -18.62 11.68 7.42
N LYS A 8 -18.57 12.44 8.53
CA LYS A 8 -17.36 13.17 8.93
C LYS A 8 -16.22 12.21 9.27
N GLU A 9 -16.47 11.22 10.11
CA GLU A 9 -15.48 10.19 10.48
C GLU A 9 -15.00 9.40 9.26
N TYR A 10 -15.93 8.99 8.40
CA TYR A 10 -15.58 8.28 7.18
C TYR A 10 -14.72 9.14 6.25
N ASN A 11 -14.99 10.44 6.12
CA ASN A 11 -14.16 11.34 5.34
C ASN A 11 -12.75 11.47 5.93
N ILE A 12 -12.61 11.57 7.25
CA ILE A 12 -11.30 11.59 7.93
C ILE A 12 -10.53 10.30 7.62
N PHE A 13 -11.19 9.15 7.75
CA PHE A 13 -10.62 7.85 7.40
C PHE A 13 -10.12 7.81 5.95
N ASN A 14 -10.93 8.28 4.99
CA ASN A 14 -10.52 8.33 3.57
C ASN A 14 -9.30 9.24 3.34
N VAL A 15 -9.22 10.38 4.02
CA VAL A 15 -8.06 11.29 3.93
C VAL A 15 -6.80 10.64 4.51
N ILE A 16 -6.92 9.97 5.66
CA ILE A 16 -5.79 9.23 6.26
C ILE A 16 -5.27 8.17 5.30
N LEU A 17 -6.16 7.40 4.67
CA LEU A 17 -5.75 6.38 3.70
C LEU A 17 -5.04 6.98 2.48
N ILE A 18 -5.53 8.09 1.93
CA ILE A 18 -4.84 8.79 0.84
C ILE A 18 -3.41 9.18 1.27
N ILE A 19 -3.27 9.79 2.45
CA ILE A 19 -1.96 10.22 2.97
C ILE A 19 -1.03 9.01 3.16
N LEU A 20 -1.52 7.91 3.72
CA LEU A 20 -0.75 6.68 3.90
C LEU A 20 -0.26 6.11 2.56
N VAL A 21 -1.14 6.01 1.57
CA VAL A 21 -0.76 5.48 0.25
C VAL A 21 0.23 6.40 -0.46
N ILE A 22 0.02 7.72 -0.40
CA ILE A 22 0.99 8.70 -0.91
C ILE A 22 2.34 8.52 -0.22
N ALA A 23 2.36 8.41 1.12
CA ALA A 23 3.59 8.21 1.88
C ALA A 23 4.31 6.91 1.45
N MET A 24 3.58 5.83 1.14
CA MET A 24 4.16 4.59 0.61
C MET A 24 4.79 4.78 -0.78
N ILE A 25 4.14 5.53 -1.68
CA ILE A 25 4.69 5.84 -3.01
C ILE A 25 5.96 6.71 -2.91
N PHE A 26 5.98 7.66 -1.97
CA PHE A 26 7.13 8.54 -1.73
C PHE A 26 8.21 7.93 -0.83
N LEU A 27 8.00 6.72 -0.31
CA LEU A 27 8.95 6.01 0.54
C LEU A 27 10.38 5.93 -0.06
N PRO A 28 10.60 5.77 -1.38
CA PRO A 28 11.96 5.78 -1.94
C PRO A 28 12.69 7.10 -1.79
N PHE A 29 11.97 8.23 -1.85
CA PHE A 29 12.53 9.55 -1.66
C PHE A 29 12.83 9.80 -0.19
N ILE A 30 11.87 9.49 0.69
CA ILE A 30 12.03 9.57 2.14
C ILE A 30 13.22 8.72 2.56
N SER A 31 13.29 7.49 2.06
CA SER A 31 14.37 6.55 2.36
C SER A 31 15.74 7.11 1.96
N ARG A 32 15.86 7.71 0.77
CA ARG A 32 17.10 8.35 0.32
C ARG A 32 17.51 9.54 1.20
N MET A 33 16.55 10.34 1.65
CA MET A 33 16.82 11.47 2.55
C MET A 33 17.30 10.99 3.92
N VAL A 34 16.63 10.02 4.52
CA VAL A 34 17.03 9.47 5.82
C VAL A 34 18.43 8.84 5.72
N ASN A 35 18.76 8.16 4.61
CA ASN A 35 20.11 7.60 4.41
C ASN A 35 21.21 8.67 4.41
N LYS A 36 20.94 9.86 3.88
CA LYS A 36 21.90 10.98 3.92
C LYS A 36 22.13 11.52 5.33
N ILE A 37 21.12 11.46 6.20
CA ILE A 37 21.14 12.04 7.55
C ILE A 37 21.63 11.01 8.58
N PHE A 38 21.24 9.74 8.44
CA PHE A 38 21.56 8.64 9.35
C PHE A 38 22.10 7.42 8.58
N PRO A 39 23.37 7.44 8.13
CA PRO A 39 23.95 6.37 7.32
C PRO A 39 24.09 5.03 8.07
N ILE A 40 24.19 5.04 9.41
CA ILE A 40 24.46 3.85 10.24
C ILE A 40 23.22 2.94 10.38
N THR A 41 22.02 3.50 10.27
CA THR A 41 20.75 2.75 10.31
C THR A 41 20.37 2.11 8.97
N TYR A 42 21.11 2.39 7.90
CA TYR A 42 20.75 1.96 6.55
C TYR A 42 21.30 0.58 6.19
N GLY A 43 20.43 -0.41 6.33
CA GLY A 43 20.54 -1.76 5.81
C GLY A 43 19.19 -2.42 5.98
N CYS A 44 18.81 -3.34 5.08
CA CYS A 44 17.60 -4.13 5.31
C CYS A 44 17.77 -4.84 6.67
N LEU A 45 16.90 -4.52 7.64
CA LEU A 45 16.98 -5.07 8.99
C LEU A 45 17.03 -6.61 8.93
N SER A 46 16.18 -7.18 8.08
CA SER A 46 16.17 -8.61 7.79
C SER A 46 17.50 -9.12 7.22
N TYR A 47 18.17 -8.39 6.31
CA TYR A 47 19.49 -8.79 5.82
C TYR A 47 20.57 -8.73 6.92
N ARG A 48 20.52 -7.73 7.80
CA ARG A 48 21.46 -7.61 8.93
C ARG A 48 21.29 -8.73 9.95
N PHE A 49 20.05 -9.14 10.23
CA PHE A 49 19.78 -10.18 11.23
C PHE A 49 19.83 -11.61 10.66
N LEU A 50 19.38 -11.83 9.42
CA LEU A 50 19.21 -13.17 8.84
C LEU A 50 20.26 -13.51 7.79
N GLY A 51 21.11 -12.55 7.38
CA GLY A 51 22.13 -12.74 6.33
C GLY A 51 21.58 -13.00 4.93
N LYS A 52 20.24 -13.02 4.75
CA LYS A 52 19.54 -13.28 3.50
C LYS A 52 18.73 -12.06 3.08
N THR A 53 18.61 -11.82 1.77
CA THR A 53 17.77 -10.74 1.24
C THR A 53 16.30 -11.05 1.54
N CYS A 54 15.58 -10.11 2.15
CA CYS A 54 14.16 -10.30 2.42
C CYS A 54 13.36 -10.44 1.12
N PRO A 55 12.36 -11.34 1.06
CA PRO A 55 11.49 -11.55 -0.11
C PRO A 55 10.65 -10.31 -0.47
N LEU A 56 10.41 -9.42 0.50
CA LEU A 56 9.76 -8.13 0.33
C LEU A 56 10.78 -6.98 0.14
N CYS A 57 12.08 -7.28 0.18
CA CYS A 57 13.09 -6.29 -0.11
C CYS A 57 13.05 -5.92 -1.59
N GLY A 58 13.42 -4.67 -1.89
CA GLY A 58 13.36 -4.17 -3.25
C GLY A 58 12.05 -3.47 -3.60
N PHE A 59 10.98 -3.55 -2.80
CA PHE A 59 9.73 -2.80 -3.07
C PHE A 59 10.00 -1.29 -3.27
N THR A 60 10.79 -0.69 -2.39
CA THR A 60 11.23 0.71 -2.50
C THR A 60 12.09 0.98 -3.75
N ARG A 61 12.94 0.02 -4.15
CA ARG A 61 13.76 0.10 -5.36
C ARG A 61 12.88 -0.01 -6.61
N ASP A 62 11.90 -0.89 -6.58
CA ASP A 62 11.01 -1.17 -7.69
C ASP A 62 10.03 -0.01 -7.89
N ILE A 63 9.48 0.57 -6.83
CA ILE A 63 8.71 1.82 -6.92
C ILE A 63 9.56 2.90 -7.59
N LYS A 64 10.81 3.09 -7.17
CA LYS A 64 11.72 4.06 -7.81
C LYS A 64 11.90 3.75 -9.30
N ASN A 65 12.12 2.49 -9.65
CA ASN A 65 12.31 2.05 -11.04
C ASN A 65 11.04 2.31 -11.89
N ILE A 66 9.86 1.96 -11.35
CA ILE A 66 8.55 2.21 -11.96
C ILE A 66 8.33 3.71 -12.18
N ILE A 67 8.57 4.55 -11.16
CA ILE A 67 8.43 6.01 -11.26
C ILE A 67 9.41 6.57 -12.31
N SER A 68 10.61 6.02 -12.42
CA SER A 68 11.60 6.42 -13.42
C SER A 68 11.35 5.87 -14.84
N GLY A 69 10.25 5.13 -15.05
CA GLY A 69 9.90 4.53 -16.35
C GLY A 69 10.68 3.27 -16.72
N ASN A 70 11.47 2.71 -15.81
CA ASN A 70 12.25 1.49 -16.03
C ASN A 70 11.50 0.27 -15.44
N ILE A 71 10.53 -0.25 -16.20
CA ILE A 71 9.55 -1.25 -15.71
C ILE A 71 10.02 -2.70 -15.93
N PHE A 72 11.02 -2.92 -16.79
CA PHE A 72 11.52 -4.25 -17.18
C PHE A 72 12.85 -4.63 -16.50
N VAL A 73 13.14 -4.09 -15.32
CA VAL A 73 14.38 -4.38 -14.61
C VAL A 73 14.40 -5.86 -14.19
N PRO A 74 15.49 -6.62 -14.42
CA PRO A 74 15.56 -8.08 -14.22
C PRO A 74 15.41 -8.57 -12.76
N LYS A 75 15.23 -7.67 -11.79
CA LYS A 75 15.05 -7.98 -10.36
C LYS A 75 13.83 -7.30 -9.75
N LEU A 76 12.77 -7.13 -10.53
CA LEU A 76 11.51 -6.58 -10.02
C LEU A 76 10.82 -7.62 -9.14
N ASN A 77 10.39 -7.21 -7.95
CA ASN A 77 9.50 -8.02 -7.14
C ASN A 77 8.12 -8.06 -7.82
N LEU A 78 7.58 -9.27 -7.99
CA LEU A 78 6.32 -9.50 -8.69
C LEU A 78 5.14 -8.74 -8.06
N LEU A 79 5.22 -8.42 -6.76
CA LEU A 79 4.21 -7.61 -6.06
C LEU A 79 4.34 -6.11 -6.25
N SER A 80 5.51 -5.61 -6.66
CA SER A 80 5.76 -4.16 -6.71
C SER A 80 4.82 -3.46 -7.67
N VAL A 81 4.59 -4.03 -8.85
CA VAL A 81 3.66 -3.45 -9.86
C VAL A 81 2.20 -3.53 -9.39
N PRO A 82 1.65 -4.70 -9.00
CA PRO A 82 0.29 -4.78 -8.49
C PRO A 82 0.04 -3.86 -7.29
N ALA A 83 0.97 -3.75 -6.35
CA ALA A 83 0.79 -2.92 -5.17
C ALA A 83 0.80 -1.41 -5.49
N VAL A 84 1.66 -0.97 -6.42
CA VAL A 84 1.63 0.42 -6.91
C VAL A 84 0.31 0.72 -7.62
N LEU A 85 -0.15 -0.18 -8.50
CA LEU A 85 -1.43 -0.02 -9.18
C LEU A 85 -2.60 0.02 -8.18
N LEU A 86 -2.64 -0.91 -7.22
CA LEU A 86 -3.63 -0.90 -6.14
C LEU A 86 -3.60 0.40 -5.35
N GLY A 87 -2.41 0.93 -5.03
CA GLY A 87 -2.28 2.24 -4.38
C GLY A 87 -2.84 3.39 -5.22
N ILE A 88 -2.56 3.42 -6.52
CA ILE A 88 -3.15 4.42 -7.43
C ILE A 88 -4.68 4.30 -7.47
N PHE A 89 -5.20 3.08 -7.62
CA PHE A 89 -6.64 2.82 -7.60
C PHE A 89 -7.28 3.20 -6.27
N GLU A 90 -6.59 2.95 -5.15
CA GLU A 90 -7.02 3.35 -3.82
C GLU A 90 -7.19 4.87 -3.74
N ILE A 91 -6.18 5.64 -4.14
CA ILE A 91 -6.25 7.11 -4.15
C ILE A 91 -7.44 7.59 -5.00
N LEU A 92 -7.60 7.06 -6.22
CA LEU A 92 -8.70 7.43 -7.10
C LEU A 92 -10.07 7.08 -6.51
N PHE A 93 -10.19 5.91 -5.89
CA PHE A 93 -11.40 5.46 -5.22
C PHE A 93 -11.76 6.36 -4.03
N ARG A 94 -10.80 6.71 -3.20
CA ARG A 94 -10.98 7.62 -2.05
C ARG A 94 -11.37 9.03 -2.49
N ILE A 95 -10.74 9.57 -3.51
CA ILE A 95 -11.11 10.87 -4.10
C ILE A 95 -12.55 10.84 -4.59
N LYS A 96 -12.96 9.77 -5.29
CA LYS A 96 -14.34 9.60 -5.77
C LYS A 96 -15.36 9.58 -4.63
N ILE A 97 -15.04 8.91 -3.52
CA ILE A 97 -15.87 8.89 -2.30
C ILE A 97 -15.97 10.29 -1.69
N LEU A 98 -14.83 10.97 -1.51
CA LEU A 98 -14.77 12.32 -0.94
C LEU A 98 -15.54 13.36 -1.77
N SER A 99 -15.56 13.19 -3.10
CA SER A 99 -16.36 14.03 -4.03
C SER A 99 -17.86 13.69 -4.01
N SER A 100 -18.26 12.54 -3.47
CA SER A 100 -19.63 12.04 -3.47
C SER A 100 -20.40 12.32 -2.16
N LYS A 101 -20.08 13.40 -1.43
CA LYS A 101 -20.66 13.73 -0.10
C LYS A 101 -22.19 13.66 -0.05
N LYS A 102 -22.88 14.18 -1.08
CA LYS A 102 -24.35 14.14 -1.16
C LYS A 102 -24.89 12.71 -1.16
N LYS A 103 -24.23 11.78 -1.85
CA LYS A 103 -24.62 10.36 -1.90
C LYS A 103 -24.38 9.63 -0.57
N LEU A 104 -23.39 10.05 0.21
CA LEU A 104 -23.07 9.47 1.52
C LEU A 104 -24.03 9.92 2.64
N MET A 105 -24.84 10.95 2.40
CA MET A 105 -25.92 11.33 3.32
C MET A 105 -27.06 10.31 3.32
N ASP A 106 -27.30 9.65 2.19
CA ASP A 106 -28.23 8.53 2.09
C ASP A 106 -27.70 7.32 2.86
N LYS A 107 -28.45 6.87 3.87
CA LYS A 107 -28.08 5.75 4.75
C LYS A 107 -27.88 4.44 3.98
N ARG A 108 -28.71 4.15 2.98
CA ARG A 108 -28.66 2.92 2.19
C ARG A 108 -27.42 2.89 1.30
N ILE A 109 -27.14 4.00 0.62
CA ILE A 109 -25.96 4.14 -0.25
C ILE A 109 -24.68 4.08 0.60
N ARG A 110 -24.62 4.85 1.69
CA ARG A 110 -23.48 4.84 2.62
C ARG A 110 -23.15 3.45 3.12
N ASN A 111 -24.15 2.71 3.62
CA ASN A 111 -23.92 1.37 4.17
C ASN A 111 -23.40 0.40 3.09
N LYS A 112 -23.89 0.51 1.85
CA LYS A 112 -23.37 -0.29 0.72
C LYS A 112 -21.91 0.04 0.42
N ILE A 113 -21.55 1.32 0.37
CA ILE A 113 -20.17 1.78 0.11
C ILE A 113 -19.24 1.28 1.22
N ILE A 114 -19.59 1.49 2.49
CA ILE A 114 -18.78 1.04 3.64
C ILE A 114 -18.64 -0.49 3.63
N LYS A 115 -19.72 -1.24 3.35
CA LYS A 115 -19.64 -2.71 3.27
C LYS A 115 -18.72 -3.17 2.15
N PHE A 116 -18.83 -2.57 0.96
CA PHE A 116 -17.93 -2.87 -0.15
C PHE A 116 -16.48 -2.56 0.20
N ASP A 117 -16.25 -1.41 0.83
CA ASP A 117 -14.93 -0.96 1.28
C ASP A 117 -14.26 -1.97 2.22
N VAL A 118 -15.00 -2.44 3.25
CA VAL A 118 -14.53 -3.47 4.18
C VAL A 118 -14.22 -4.78 3.46
N ILE A 119 -15.08 -5.23 2.54
CA ILE A 119 -14.86 -6.48 1.78
C ILE A 119 -13.62 -6.37 0.91
N TYR A 120 -13.44 -5.26 0.19
CA TYR A 120 -12.29 -5.02 -0.65
C TYR A 120 -10.98 -4.96 0.16
N HIS A 121 -10.98 -4.33 1.34
CA HIS A 121 -9.81 -4.29 2.24
C HIS A 121 -9.49 -5.66 2.84
N ALA A 122 -10.51 -6.42 3.24
CA ALA A 122 -10.32 -7.78 3.72
C ALA A 122 -9.71 -8.66 2.61
N PHE A 123 -10.26 -8.60 1.40
CA PHE A 123 -9.76 -9.37 0.26
C PHE A 123 -8.30 -9.03 -0.10
N THR A 124 -7.97 -7.74 -0.15
CA THR A 124 -6.59 -7.31 -0.41
C THR A 124 -5.64 -7.76 0.70
N CYS A 125 -5.99 -7.59 1.98
CA CYS A 125 -5.20 -8.09 3.10
C CYS A 125 -4.96 -9.61 3.03
N PHE A 126 -6.01 -10.40 2.79
CA PHE A 126 -5.89 -11.85 2.61
C PHE A 126 -4.99 -12.20 1.43
N SER A 127 -5.12 -11.50 0.30
CA SER A 127 -4.29 -11.72 -0.88
C SER A 127 -2.81 -11.46 -0.60
N PHE A 128 -2.48 -10.38 0.12
CA PHE A 128 -1.10 -10.08 0.53
C PHE A 128 -0.54 -11.11 1.51
N ILE A 129 -1.34 -11.60 2.47
CA ILE A 129 -0.92 -12.65 3.40
C ILE A 129 -0.64 -13.96 2.66
N ILE A 130 -1.58 -14.40 1.82
CA ILE A 130 -1.43 -15.62 1.02
C ILE A 130 -0.18 -15.54 0.15
N TYR A 131 0.03 -14.41 -0.54
CA TYR A 131 1.25 -14.23 -1.32
C TYR A 131 2.49 -14.31 -0.44
N GLY A 132 2.51 -13.61 0.70
CA GLY A 132 3.65 -13.63 1.62
C GLY A 132 4.01 -15.05 2.06
N VAL A 133 3.01 -15.87 2.39
CA VAL A 133 3.18 -17.28 2.77
C VAL A 133 3.64 -18.13 1.58
N LEU A 134 2.99 -18.03 0.42
CA LEU A 134 3.35 -18.80 -0.78
C LEU A 134 4.77 -18.47 -1.24
N PHE A 135 5.14 -17.19 -1.27
CA PHE A 135 6.48 -16.78 -1.64
C PHE A 135 7.50 -17.31 -0.63
N TYR A 136 7.23 -17.20 0.67
CA TYR A 136 8.14 -17.74 1.70
C TYR A 136 8.31 -19.26 1.57
N ALA A 137 7.22 -19.99 1.35
CA ALA A 137 7.25 -21.45 1.15
C ALA A 137 8.01 -21.84 -0.14
N LEU A 138 7.78 -21.13 -1.24
CA LEU A 138 8.44 -21.38 -2.53
C LEU A 138 9.92 -20.99 -2.52
N ASP A 139 10.31 -19.92 -1.83
CA ASP A 139 11.70 -19.48 -1.70
C ASP A 139 12.49 -20.42 -0.78
N LEU A 140 11.86 -20.98 0.26
CA LEU A 140 12.42 -22.08 1.06
C LEU A 140 12.62 -23.37 0.24
N SER A 141 11.73 -23.66 -0.71
CA SER A 141 11.85 -24.85 -1.58
C SER A 141 12.95 -24.74 -2.66
N ARG A 142 13.57 -23.55 -2.81
CA ARG A 142 14.69 -23.30 -3.73
C ARG A 142 16.06 -23.32 -3.05
N LEU A 143 16.10 -23.52 -1.72
CA LEU A 143 17.30 -23.76 -0.92
C LEU A 143 17.49 -25.27 -0.69
#